data_AF-A0A967N8U0-F1
#
_entry.id   AF-A0A967N8U0-F1
#
_cell.length_a   1.000
_cell.length_b   1.000
_cell.length_c   1.000
_cell.angle_alpha   90.00
_cell.angle_beta   90.00
_cell.angle_gamma   90.00
#
_symmetry.space_group_name_H-M   'P 1'
#
loop_
_entity.id
_entity.type
_entity.pdbx_description
1 polymer ?
#
loop_
_entity_poly.entity_id
_entity_poly.type
_entity_poly.pdbx_seq_one_letter_code
_entity_poly.pdbx_strand_id
1 'polypeptide(L)' 'LAACALAGAHRLFAVGGAGAVAALAYGTASVPRVDAVVGPGNRWVTEAKRQVAGDVLIDSPAGPS' A
#
# COMPACT_ATOMS: atom_id res chain seq x y z
N LEU A 1 12.08 -9.26 5.98
CA LEU A 1 12.65 -8.30 6.94
C LEU A 1 14.07 -7.87 6.56
N ALA A 2 15.00 -8.79 6.28
CA ALA A 2 16.37 -8.44 5.87
C ALA A 2 16.43 -7.46 4.68
N ALA A 3 15.68 -7.71 3.61
CA ALA A 3 15.61 -6.81 2.46
C ALA A 3 15.10 -5.40 2.84
N CYS A 4 14.08 -5.32 3.71
CA CYS A 4 13.56 -4.03 4.19
C CYS A 4 14.60 -3.26 5.01
N ALA A 5 15.37 -3.96 5.84
CA ALA A 5 16.45 -3.36 6.61
C ALA A 5 17.57 -2.82 5.70
N LEU A 6 17.95 -3.58 4.67
CA LEU A 6 18.94 -3.15 3.67
C LEU A 6 18.44 -1.96 2.84
N ALA A 7 17.15 -1.90 2.54
CA ALA A 7 16.53 -0.81 1.78
C ALA A 7 16.21 0.44 2.61
N GLY A 8 16.45 0.43 3.93
CA GLY A 8 16.17 1.57 4.80
C GLY A 8 14.68 1.81 5.08
N ALA A 9 13.87 0.75 5.14
CA ALA A 9 12.46 0.88 5.53
C ALA A 9 12.32 1.36 6.98
N HIS A 10 11.58 2.44 7.20
CA HIS A 10 11.48 3.10 8.51
C HIS A 10 10.46 2.42 9.45
N ARG A 11 9.36 1.89 8.91
CA ARG A 11 8.28 1.26 9.68
C ARG A 11 7.76 0.03 8.92
N LEU A 12 7.37 -0.99 9.68
CA LEU A 12 6.82 -2.25 9.17
C LEU A 12 5.52 -2.54 9.90
N PHE A 13 4.48 -2.88 9.15
CA PHE A 13 3.16 -3.21 9.69
C PHE A 13 2.76 -4.59 9.20
N ALA A 14 2.35 -5.47 10.12
CA ALA A 14 1.88 -6.82 9.79
C ALA A 14 0.41 -6.80 9.36
N VAL A 15 0.11 -6.10 8.26
CA VAL A 15 -1.23 -5.95 7.67
C VAL A 15 -1.16 -6.13 6.16
N GLY A 16 -2.26 -6.57 5.53
CA GLY A 16 -2.30 -6.81 4.09
C GLY A 16 -3.70 -6.68 3.48
N GLY A 17 -3.79 -6.87 2.17
CA GLY A 17 -5.06 -6.79 1.43
C GLY A 17 -5.60 -5.37 1.29
N ALA A 18 -6.90 -5.27 0.97
CA ALA A 18 -7.58 -3.98 0.76
C ALA A 18 -7.53 -3.07 2.00
N GLY A 19 -7.65 -3.64 3.20
CA GLY A 19 -7.59 -2.89 4.45
C GLY A 19 -6.23 -2.20 4.68
N ALA A 20 -5.13 -2.82 4.26
CA ALA A 20 -3.81 -2.19 4.33
C ALA A 20 -3.69 -1.00 3.37
N VAL A 21 -4.26 -1.11 2.17
CA VAL A 21 -4.31 0.01 1.21
C VAL A 21 -5.11 1.17 1.79
N ALA A 22 -6.30 0.91 2.36
CA ALA A 22 -7.11 1.94 3.00
C ALA A 22 -6.39 2.58 4.20
N ALA A 23 -5.72 1.79 5.04
CA ALA A 23 -4.96 2.28 6.18
C ALA A 23 -3.80 3.20 5.76
N LEU A 24 -3.14 2.91 4.64
CA LEU A 24 -2.10 3.76 4.07
C LEU A 24 -2.69 5.01 3.41
N ALA A 25 -3.80 4.89 2.68
CA ALA A 25 -4.43 6.00 1.96
C ALA A 25 -5.08 7.04 2.88
N TYR A 26 -5.70 6.60 3.97
CA TYR A 26 -6.49 7.47 4.87
C TYR A 26 -5.89 7.64 6.26
N GLY A 27 -4.94 6.78 6.64
CA GLY A 27 -4.39 6.76 7.99
C GLY A 27 -5.30 6.06 8.99
N THR A 28 -4.72 5.65 10.10
CA THR A 28 -5.38 5.07 11.28
C THR A 28 -4.66 5.56 12.55
N ALA A 29 -5.11 5.13 13.73
CA ALA A 29 -4.40 5.41 14.98
C ALA A 29 -2.96 4.87 15.00
N SER A 30 -2.63 3.85 14.20
CA SER A 30 -1.31 3.21 14.20
C SER A 30 -0.53 3.35 12.89
N VAL A 31 -1.24 3.38 11.76
CA VAL A 31 -0.68 3.52 10.40
C VAL A 31 -0.83 4.97 9.95
N PRO A 32 0.25 5.71 9.69
CA PRO A 32 0.16 7.07 9.19
C PRO A 32 -0.35 7.07 7.74
N ARG A 33 -1.07 8.12 7.36
CA ARG A 33 -1.39 8.39 5.95
C ARG A 33 -0.09 8.61 5.16
N VAL A 34 -0.05 8.11 3.93
CA VAL A 34 1.08 8.30 3.01
C VAL A 34 0.63 9.01 1.74
N ASP A 35 1.58 9.56 0.98
CA ASP A 35 1.32 10.25 -0.28
C ASP A 35 1.20 9.28 -1.47
N ALA A 36 1.81 8.09 -1.38
CA ALA A 36 1.85 7.10 -2.44
C ALA A 36 1.78 5.65 -1.93
N VAL A 37 1.03 4.81 -2.63
CA VAL A 37 0.92 3.35 -2.38
C VAL A 37 1.39 2.58 -3.60
N VAL A 38 2.53 1.89 -3.46
CA VAL A 38 3.19 1.13 -4.53
C VAL A 38 3.27 -0.36 -4.21
N GLY A 39 3.43 -1.16 -5.26
CA GLY A 39 3.62 -2.61 -5.16
C GLY A 39 2.42 -3.40 -5.67
N PRO A 40 2.65 -4.54 -6.33
CA PRO A 40 1.60 -5.42 -6.82
C PRO A 40 0.91 -6.17 -5.67
N GLY A 41 -0.30 -6.65 -5.92
CA GLY A 41 -1.05 -7.48 -4.99
C GLY A 41 -2.15 -8.27 -5.67
N ASN A 42 -2.95 -8.98 -4.89
CA ASN A 42 -4.10 -9.73 -5.40
C ASN A 42 -5.23 -8.79 -5.90
N ARG A 43 -6.30 -9.36 -6.47
CA ARG A 43 -7.46 -8.61 -6.99
C ARG A 43 -8.04 -7.58 -6.02
N TRP A 44 -7.99 -7.85 -4.72
CA TRP A 44 -8.53 -6.96 -3.69
C TRP A 44 -7.62 -5.75 -3.45
N VAL A 45 -6.30 -5.94 -3.49
CA VAL A 45 -5.32 -4.85 -3.41
C VAL A 45 -5.44 -3.97 -4.66
N THR A 46 -5.55 -4.57 -5.84
CA THR A 46 -5.68 -3.83 -7.10
C THR A 46 -6.95 -2.98 -7.11
N GLU A 47 -8.10 -3.54 -6.74
CA GLU A 47 -9.35 -2.78 -6.68
C GLU A 47 -9.31 -1.69 -5.60
N ALA A 48 -8.73 -1.97 -4.42
CA ALA A 48 -8.57 -0.96 -3.39
C ALA A 48 -7.70 0.22 -3.86
N LYS A 49 -6.57 -0.06 -4.53
CA LYS A 49 -5.71 0.98 -5.14
C LYS A 49 -6.50 1.80 -6.16
N ARG A 50 -7.33 1.16 -6.98
CA ARG A 50 -8.20 1.86 -7.95
C ARG A 50 -9.19 2.81 -7.28
N GLN A 51 -9.78 2.41 -6.15
CA GLN A 51 -10.74 3.25 -5.41
C GLN A 51 -10.07 4.47 -4.77
N VAL A 52 -8.84 4.33 -4.27
CA VAL A 52 -8.11 5.43 -3.59
C VAL A 52 -7.23 6.27 -4.52
N ALA A 53 -7.23 5.99 -5.83
CA ALA A 53 -6.35 6.65 -6.81
C ALA A 53 -6.57 8.18 -6.94
N GLY A 54 -7.68 8.70 -6.43
CA GLY A 54 -7.94 10.14 -6.33
C GLY A 54 -7.41 10.79 -5.05
N ASP A 55 -7.11 10.00 -4.01
CA ASP A 55 -6.72 10.48 -2.68
C ASP A 55 -5.22 10.37 -2.42
N VAL A 56 -4.56 9.41 -3.07
CA VAL A 56 -3.11 9.13 -3.00
C VAL A 56 -2.59 8.68 -4.35
N LEU A 57 -1.28 8.88 -4.58
CA LEU A 57 -0.63 8.35 -5.78
C LEU A 57 -0.61 6.83 -5.75
N ILE A 58 -0.97 6.21 -6.87
CA ILE A 58 -0.77 4.78 -7.11
C ILE A 58 0.15 4.62 -8.31
N ASP A 59 0.92 3.54 -8.34
CA ASP A 59 1.81 3.21 -9.46
C ASP A 59 1.02 2.85 -10.74
N SER A 60 0.66 1.59 -10.92
CA SER A 60 -0.12 1.08 -12.03
C SER A 60 -0.97 -0.09 -11.53
N PRO A 61 -2.20 -0.28 -12.03
CA PRO A 61 -2.92 -1.54 -11.83
C PRO A 61 -2.03 -2.71 -12.24
N ALA A 62 -1.92 -3.73 -11.40
CA ALA A 62 -1.13 -4.91 -11.73
C ALA A 62 -1.63 -5.56 -13.04
N GLY A 63 -0.76 -5.64 -14.05
CA GLY A 63 -1.02 -6.30 -15.33
C GLY A 63 -0.71 -7.82 -15.29
N PRO A 64 -1.11 -8.59 -16.32
CA PRO A 64 -0.71 -10.00 -16.44
C PRO A 64 0.83 -10.10 -16.50
N SER A 65 1.38 -11.09 -15.80
CA SER A 65 2.82 -11.40 -15.81
C SER A 65 3.22 -12.16 -17.07
#